data_AF-A0AAD1UBN2-F1
#
_entry.id   AF-A0AAD1UBN2-F1
#
_cell.length_a   1.000
_cell.length_b   1.000
_cell.length_c   1.000
_cell.angle_alpha   90.00
_cell.angle_beta   90.00
_cell.angle_gamma   90.00
#
_symmetry.space_group_name_H-M   'P 1'
#
loop_
_entity.id
_entity.type
_entity.pdbx_description
1 polymer ?
#
loop_
_entity_poly.entity_id
_entity_poly.type
_entity_poly.pdbx_seq_one_letter_code
_entity_poly.pdbx_strand_id
1 'polypeptide(L)'
;MKGLISGDEKDIEFTVKRMREIENDLSQNDRSNSYLLNRDEIGFADIILSPILIRNIFPMQENCNNCKELKLKDYPHIAKYVDTILEHPKIGEGFIPKWGFINFLMNKRKDPSISLPYPFDETTFEESQSNKEIIIKDGLTAKPLLNSNYIRLYGHPLCPYVQRAILVLAAKKVEYQFVGIDLTAKNDWHCQINGGFVSILETPDGVIVTESLQICDWIEAEFGNQGISLYPEEMPDSKYLPKAFSEGSTLEQTPKNVLKELVKEWFEKVFMFIKIMVNKEFRDNGVQEYLSALEWAEQHLPDDPERPFIGGFSQETMADLMVLPFFRDAFAIEHTELKEKYFDKVDFSALPKLMNWYSLLEDKYRVELADNRAFAELTKKNIEANGPKVQLFYPLF
;
A
#
# COMPACT_ATOMS: atom_id res chain seq x y z
N MET A 1 12.71 11.69 26.60
CA MET A 1 11.79 12.67 25.99
C MET A 1 12.49 13.83 25.28
N LYS A 2 13.31 14.67 25.94
CA LYS A 2 13.90 15.86 25.28
C LYS A 2 14.67 15.52 23.99
N GLY A 3 15.52 14.48 24.00
CA GLY A 3 16.26 14.05 22.80
C GLY A 3 15.43 13.43 21.69
N LEU A 4 14.34 12.73 22.06
CA LEU A 4 13.38 12.19 21.09
C LEU A 4 12.59 13.32 20.39
N ILE A 5 12.42 14.47 21.05
CA ILE A 5 11.71 15.63 20.53
C ILE A 5 12.66 16.56 19.76
N SER A 6 13.84 16.87 20.30
CA SER A 6 14.79 17.81 19.71
C SER A 6 15.57 17.20 18.54
N GLY A 7 15.84 15.89 18.59
CA GLY A 7 16.79 15.26 17.66
C GLY A 7 18.23 15.73 17.83
N ASP A 8 18.54 16.43 18.93
CA ASP A 8 19.89 16.85 19.30
C ASP A 8 20.71 15.63 19.75
N GLU A 9 21.87 15.45 19.15
CA GLU A 9 22.78 14.32 19.38
C GLU A 9 23.13 14.16 20.87
N LYS A 10 23.31 15.25 21.62
CA LYS A 10 23.62 15.20 23.05
C LYS A 10 22.43 14.74 23.89
N ASP A 11 21.23 15.15 23.52
CA ASP A 11 20.02 14.73 24.21
C ASP A 11 19.69 13.24 23.88
N ILE A 12 20.09 12.76 22.69
CA ILE A 12 19.99 11.35 22.27
C ILE A 12 20.97 10.50 23.08
N GLU A 13 22.25 10.86 23.14
CA GLU A 13 23.26 10.16 23.96
C GLU A 13 22.84 10.06 25.43
N PHE A 14 22.30 11.15 25.99
CA PHE A 14 21.76 11.14 27.33
C PHE A 14 20.60 10.16 27.50
N THR A 15 19.70 10.09 26.51
CA THR A 15 18.57 9.14 26.50
C THR A 15 19.05 7.69 26.44
N VAL A 16 20.01 7.38 25.56
CA VAL A 16 20.65 6.05 25.44
C VAL A 16 21.25 5.63 26.78
N LYS A 17 22.00 6.52 27.43
CA LYS A 17 22.62 6.25 28.72
C LYS A 17 21.58 5.87 29.78
N ARG A 18 20.47 6.62 29.88
CA ARG A 18 19.39 6.32 30.83
C ARG A 18 18.67 5.02 30.54
N MET A 19 18.45 4.69 29.28
CA MET A 19 17.85 3.40 28.90
C MET A 19 18.73 2.22 29.32
N ARG A 20 20.05 2.33 29.17
CA ARG A 20 21.00 1.30 29.66
C ARG A 20 21.01 1.16 31.18
N GLU A 21 20.88 2.27 31.92
CA GLU A 21 20.75 2.23 33.39
C GLU A 21 19.50 1.45 33.80
N ILE A 22 18.35 1.77 33.20
CA ILE A 22 17.06 1.09 33.48
C ILE A 22 17.11 -0.40 33.09
N GLU A 23 17.67 -0.73 31.93
CA GLU A 23 17.84 -2.11 31.48
C GLU A 23 18.71 -2.92 32.45
N ASN A 24 19.81 -2.32 32.93
CA ASN A 24 20.67 -2.96 33.92
C ASN A 24 19.96 -3.17 35.26
N ASP A 25 19.19 -2.19 35.72
CA ASP A 25 18.42 -2.30 36.97
C ASP A 25 17.34 -3.39 36.87
N LEU A 26 16.62 -3.46 35.75
CA LEU A 26 15.64 -4.52 35.48
C LEU A 26 16.28 -5.91 35.37
N SER A 27 17.49 -6.00 34.80
CA SER A 27 18.22 -7.28 34.70
C SER A 27 18.58 -7.88 36.08
N GLN A 28 18.70 -7.05 37.12
CA GLN A 28 18.96 -7.53 38.49
C GLN A 28 17.75 -8.26 39.08
N ASN A 29 16.54 -8.05 38.55
CA ASN A 29 15.30 -8.68 38.99
C ASN A 29 15.00 -10.01 38.28
N ASP A 30 15.78 -10.38 37.27
CA ASP A 30 15.64 -11.66 36.53
C ASP A 30 15.83 -12.88 37.46
N ARG A 31 16.56 -12.70 38.58
CA ARG A 31 16.74 -13.73 39.64
C ARG A 31 15.46 -14.11 40.39
N SER A 32 14.41 -13.28 40.33
CA SER A 32 13.10 -13.52 40.95
C SER A 32 12.01 -13.93 39.95
N ASN A 33 12.36 -14.14 38.68
CA ASN A 33 11.38 -14.39 37.61
C ASN A 33 10.32 -13.26 37.48
N SER A 34 10.72 -12.05 37.90
CA SER A 34 9.89 -10.88 37.82
C SER A 34 10.56 -9.82 36.98
N TYR A 35 9.77 -9.30 36.04
CA TYR A 35 10.12 -8.20 35.18
C TYR A 35 9.57 -6.87 35.70
N LEU A 36 9.14 -6.78 36.96
CA LEU A 36 8.65 -5.55 37.60
C LEU A 36 9.72 -4.93 38.50
N LEU A 37 9.63 -3.62 38.75
CA LEU A 37 10.58 -2.93 39.63
C LEU A 37 10.43 -3.38 41.09
N ASN A 38 9.20 -3.69 41.51
CA ASN A 38 8.89 -4.16 42.86
C ASN A 38 8.85 -5.70 42.99
N ARG A 39 9.36 -6.43 41.98
CA ARG A 39 9.46 -7.90 41.91
C ARG A 39 8.11 -8.63 42.00
N ASP A 40 7.42 -8.66 43.11
CA ASP A 40 6.33 -9.64 43.25
C ASP A 40 4.97 -9.10 42.77
N GLU A 41 4.83 -7.78 42.64
CA GLU A 41 3.60 -7.10 42.24
C GLU A 41 3.88 -5.73 41.59
N ILE A 42 2.89 -5.18 40.90
CA ILE A 42 2.99 -3.83 40.34
C ILE A 42 2.99 -2.82 41.49
N GLY A 43 4.12 -2.16 41.69
CA GLY A 43 4.30 -1.14 42.70
C GLY A 43 4.08 0.28 42.18
N PHE A 44 4.19 1.24 43.08
CA PHE A 44 4.09 2.66 42.73
C PHE A 44 5.19 3.11 41.75
N ALA A 45 6.39 2.53 41.86
CA ALA A 45 7.47 2.76 40.91
C ALA A 45 7.09 2.34 39.49
N ASP A 46 6.37 1.22 39.37
CA ASP A 46 5.90 0.72 38.09
C ASP A 46 4.82 1.62 37.49
N ILE A 47 3.90 2.11 38.31
CA ILE A 47 2.84 3.05 37.90
C ILE A 47 3.46 4.38 37.40
N ILE A 48 4.56 4.83 38.01
CA ILE A 48 5.24 6.08 37.60
C ILE A 48 6.11 5.87 36.35
N LEU A 49 6.86 4.77 36.31
CA LEU A 49 7.85 4.57 35.25
C LEU A 49 7.20 4.07 33.96
N SER A 50 6.20 3.19 34.06
CA SER A 50 5.62 2.55 32.89
C SER A 50 5.04 3.53 31.86
N PRO A 51 4.36 4.63 32.21
CA PRO A 51 3.91 5.59 31.19
C PRO A 51 5.04 6.28 30.48
N ILE A 52 6.19 6.47 31.13
CA ILE A 52 7.36 7.07 30.49
C ILE A 52 7.98 6.04 29.55
N LEU A 53 8.24 4.83 30.01
CA LEU A 53 8.84 3.78 29.17
C LEU A 53 7.95 3.43 27.97
N ILE A 54 6.68 3.09 28.21
CA ILE A 54 5.70 2.73 27.18
C ILE A 54 5.62 3.84 26.13
N ARG A 55 5.45 5.11 26.53
CA ARG A 55 5.34 6.23 25.58
C ARG A 55 6.62 6.55 24.80
N ASN A 56 7.79 6.15 25.29
CA ASN A 56 9.08 6.45 24.65
C ASN A 56 9.62 5.26 23.84
N ILE A 57 9.31 4.02 24.21
CA ILE A 57 9.79 2.79 23.55
C ILE A 57 9.17 2.59 22.17
N PHE A 58 7.87 2.85 22.00
CA PHE A 58 7.21 2.68 20.70
C PHE A 58 7.73 3.64 19.60
N PRO A 59 7.91 4.96 19.85
CA PRO A 59 8.61 5.83 18.89
C PRO A 59 10.02 5.36 18.50
N MET A 60 10.67 4.54 19.34
CA MET A 60 11.99 3.95 19.05
C MET A 60 11.89 2.70 18.16
N GLN A 61 10.77 1.97 18.19
CA GLN A 61 10.52 0.83 17.30
C GLN A 61 10.18 1.29 15.87
N GLU A 62 9.44 2.40 15.76
CA GLU A 62 8.81 2.90 14.53
C GLU A 62 9.68 3.82 13.65
N ASN A 63 11.01 3.75 13.74
CA ASN A 63 11.91 4.59 12.94
C ASN A 63 11.57 6.10 13.01
N CYS A 64 11.65 6.70 14.20
CA CYS A 64 11.91 8.14 14.29
C CYS A 64 13.27 8.45 13.61
N ASN A 65 13.22 8.80 12.33
CA ASN A 65 14.36 9.08 11.45
C ASN A 65 15.44 9.93 12.15
N ASN A 66 16.55 9.24 12.48
CA ASN A 66 17.87 9.66 13.01
C ASN A 66 18.33 8.99 14.33
N CYS A 67 17.49 8.24 15.05
CA CYS A 67 17.95 7.49 16.24
C CYS A 67 18.35 6.04 15.89
N LYS A 68 19.41 5.85 15.09
CA LYS A 68 19.91 4.50 14.72
C LYS A 68 20.37 3.65 15.92
N GLU A 69 20.63 4.29 17.06
CA GLU A 69 21.23 3.70 18.28
C GLU A 69 20.22 3.14 19.29
N LEU A 70 18.92 3.29 19.03
CA LEU A 70 17.86 2.99 19.98
C LEU A 70 16.92 1.91 19.40
N LYS A 71 17.37 0.65 19.41
CA LYS A 71 16.53 -0.48 18.99
C LYS A 71 16.09 -1.28 20.22
N LEU A 72 14.80 -1.57 20.35
CA LEU A 72 14.28 -2.28 21.53
C LEU A 72 14.91 -3.67 21.73
N LYS A 73 15.34 -4.33 20.64
CA LYS A 73 16.07 -5.61 20.71
C LYS A 73 17.37 -5.53 21.54
N ASP A 74 17.92 -4.33 21.73
CA ASP A 74 19.12 -4.09 22.53
C ASP A 74 18.77 -3.93 24.04
N TYR A 75 17.47 -3.96 24.40
CA TYR A 75 16.92 -3.77 25.74
C TYR A 75 15.84 -4.83 26.08
N PRO A 76 16.19 -6.12 26.15
CA PRO A 76 15.23 -7.21 26.33
C PRO A 76 14.45 -7.18 27.66
N HIS A 77 15.02 -6.67 28.76
CA HIS A 77 14.33 -6.62 30.04
C HIS A 77 13.29 -5.52 30.07
N ILE A 78 13.60 -4.35 29.48
CA ILE A 78 12.65 -3.28 29.25
C ILE A 78 11.49 -3.75 28.37
N ALA A 79 11.75 -4.55 27.32
CA ALA A 79 10.69 -5.10 26.48
C ALA A 79 9.72 -5.98 27.29
N LYS A 80 10.25 -6.95 28.05
CA LYS A 80 9.43 -7.82 28.91
C LYS A 80 8.70 -7.05 30.01
N TYR A 81 9.33 -6.01 30.59
CA TYR A 81 8.71 -5.11 31.55
C TYR A 81 7.46 -4.45 30.95
N VAL A 82 7.59 -3.91 29.74
CA VAL A 82 6.48 -3.25 29.03
C VAL A 82 5.35 -4.22 28.73
N ASP A 83 5.66 -5.40 28.21
CA ASP A 83 4.67 -6.43 27.92
C ASP A 83 3.90 -6.81 29.20
N THR A 84 4.62 -7.02 30.31
CA THR A 84 4.02 -7.34 31.62
C THR A 84 3.04 -6.25 32.09
N ILE A 85 3.36 -4.97 31.90
CA ILE A 85 2.48 -3.86 32.28
C ILE A 85 1.26 -3.76 31.35
N LEU A 86 1.46 -3.93 30.04
CA LEU A 86 0.39 -3.81 29.05
C LEU A 86 -0.61 -4.97 29.12
N GLU A 87 -0.14 -6.17 29.48
CA GLU A 87 -1.00 -7.34 29.70
C GLU A 87 -1.76 -7.28 31.03
N HIS A 88 -1.41 -6.35 31.94
CA HIS A 88 -2.07 -6.24 33.23
C HIS A 88 -3.51 -5.72 33.09
N PRO A 89 -4.55 -6.48 33.54
CA PRO A 89 -5.95 -6.21 33.21
C PRO A 89 -6.48 -4.82 33.60
N LYS A 90 -5.94 -4.23 34.68
CA LYS A 90 -6.39 -2.91 35.19
C LYS A 90 -5.54 -1.73 34.74
N ILE A 91 -4.37 -2.00 34.17
CA ILE A 91 -3.37 -0.98 33.88
C ILE A 91 -3.17 -0.84 32.39
N GLY A 92 -3.13 -1.95 31.66
CA GLY A 92 -3.09 -1.98 30.19
C GLY A 92 -4.20 -1.15 29.55
N GLU A 93 -5.45 -1.31 30.02
CA GLU A 93 -6.62 -0.57 29.52
C GLU A 93 -6.50 0.97 29.68
N GLY A 94 -5.72 1.45 30.66
CA GLY A 94 -5.52 2.87 30.91
C GLY A 94 -4.51 3.54 29.97
N PHE A 95 -3.79 2.77 29.16
CA PHE A 95 -2.83 3.31 28.20
C PHE A 95 -3.54 3.70 26.90
N ILE A 96 -3.58 5.02 26.64
CA ILE A 96 -4.11 5.64 25.42
C ILE A 96 -3.46 5.00 24.17
N PRO A 97 -4.22 4.79 23.07
CA PRO A 97 -3.73 4.20 21.83
C PRO A 97 -2.38 4.79 21.40
N LYS A 98 -1.43 3.87 21.22
CA LYS A 98 0.02 4.06 21.03
C LYS A 98 0.37 5.14 19.98
N TRP A 99 -0.49 5.35 18.99
CA TRP A 99 -0.22 6.14 17.79
C TRP A 99 -0.60 7.61 17.86
N GLY A 100 -1.61 7.98 18.64
CA GLY A 100 -1.99 9.39 18.79
C GLY A 100 -0.87 10.22 19.41
N PHE A 101 -0.16 9.64 20.39
CA PHE A 101 0.99 10.27 21.03
C PHE A 101 2.24 10.28 20.13
N ILE A 102 2.51 9.19 19.39
CA ILE A 102 3.62 9.13 18.43
C ILE A 102 3.43 10.18 17.33
N ASN A 103 2.24 10.26 16.73
CA ASN A 103 1.92 11.25 15.70
C ASN A 103 2.06 12.67 16.24
N PHE A 104 1.58 12.93 17.47
CA PHE A 104 1.81 14.21 18.15
C PHE A 104 3.30 14.54 18.28
N LEU A 105 4.15 13.61 18.74
CA LEU A 105 5.58 13.84 18.87
C LEU A 105 6.26 14.11 17.52
N MET A 106 5.90 13.34 16.49
CA MET A 106 6.42 13.54 15.13
C MET A 106 6.04 14.91 14.57
N ASN A 107 4.79 15.34 14.76
CA ASN A 107 4.29 16.62 14.29
C ASN A 107 4.89 17.78 15.08
N LYS A 108 4.97 17.68 16.42
CA LYS A 108 5.58 18.71 17.27
C LYS A 108 7.07 18.95 16.99
N ARG A 109 7.79 17.95 16.50
CA ARG A 109 9.18 18.11 16.06
C ARG A 109 9.29 18.91 14.75
N LYS A 110 8.34 18.72 13.84
CA LYS A 110 8.29 19.45 12.56
C LYS A 110 7.77 20.88 12.74
N ASP A 111 6.79 21.06 13.61
CA ASP A 111 6.24 22.36 13.99
C ASP A 111 6.15 22.47 15.51
N PRO A 112 7.09 23.21 16.14
CA PRO A 112 7.13 23.41 17.59
C PRO A 112 5.87 24.08 18.16
N SER A 113 5.04 24.72 17.32
CA SER A 113 3.79 25.37 17.73
C SER A 113 2.65 24.39 17.99
N ILE A 114 2.78 23.13 17.55
CA ILE A 114 1.79 22.07 17.78
C ILE A 114 1.71 21.75 19.27
N SER A 115 0.57 22.09 19.87
CA SER A 115 0.21 21.69 21.23
C SER A 115 -0.22 20.22 21.26
N LEU A 116 -0.12 19.60 22.45
CA LEU A 116 -0.84 18.33 22.67
C LEU A 116 -2.29 18.59 22.26
N PRO A 117 -2.90 17.76 21.39
CA PRO A 117 -4.29 17.96 21.02
C PRO A 117 -5.10 17.94 22.31
N TYR A 118 -5.51 19.12 22.73
CA TYR A 118 -6.47 19.32 23.78
C TYR A 118 -7.46 20.38 23.28
N PRO A 119 -8.73 20.02 23.12
CA PRO A 119 -9.30 18.71 23.45
C PRO A 119 -8.87 17.60 22.47
N PHE A 120 -8.79 16.37 22.97
CA PHE A 120 -8.90 15.18 22.13
C PHE A 120 -10.25 15.29 21.43
N ASP A 121 -10.25 15.59 20.14
CA ASP A 121 -11.48 15.62 19.36
C ASP A 121 -11.89 14.17 19.09
N GLU A 122 -12.78 13.66 19.96
CA GLU A 122 -13.35 12.32 19.87
C GLU A 122 -13.93 12.05 18.48
N THR A 123 -14.50 13.07 17.83
CA THR A 123 -15.05 12.99 16.46
C THR A 123 -13.96 12.63 15.46
N THR A 124 -12.84 13.35 15.48
CA THR A 124 -11.69 13.10 14.59
C THR A 124 -11.08 11.71 14.84
N PHE A 125 -11.05 11.26 16.11
CA PHE A 125 -10.60 9.92 16.44
C PHE A 125 -11.56 8.86 15.90
N GLU A 126 -12.86 8.94 16.18
CA GLU A 126 -13.87 7.99 15.70
C GLU A 126 -13.89 7.89 14.17
N GLU A 127 -13.82 9.03 13.48
CA GLU A 127 -13.72 9.05 12.01
C GLU A 127 -12.45 8.34 11.52
N SER A 128 -11.32 8.56 12.18
CA SER A 128 -10.05 7.89 11.84
C SER A 128 -10.06 6.38 12.06
N GLN A 129 -10.96 5.87 12.92
CA GLN A 129 -11.14 4.45 13.22
C GLN A 129 -12.27 3.80 12.39
N SER A 130 -13.02 4.58 11.61
CA SER A 130 -14.07 4.08 10.71
C SER A 130 -13.50 3.62 9.36
N ASN A 131 -14.30 2.94 8.55
CA ASN A 131 -13.95 2.63 7.15
C ASN A 131 -14.36 3.74 6.16
N LYS A 132 -14.84 4.91 6.65
CA LYS A 132 -15.24 6.02 5.78
C LYS A 132 -14.03 6.61 5.06
N GLU A 133 -14.24 6.95 3.79
CA GLU A 133 -13.23 7.58 2.94
C GLU A 133 -12.76 8.93 3.53
N ILE A 134 -11.45 9.18 3.45
CA ILE A 134 -10.82 10.46 3.80
C ILE A 134 -10.21 11.04 2.52
N ILE A 135 -10.40 12.34 2.29
CA ILE A 135 -9.80 13.04 1.14
C ILE A 135 -8.80 14.09 1.64
N ILE A 136 -7.55 13.95 1.22
CA ILE A 136 -6.45 14.86 1.49
C ILE A 136 -6.22 15.74 0.25
N LYS A 137 -6.56 17.03 0.37
CA LYS A 137 -6.64 17.97 -0.77
C LYS A 137 -5.46 18.94 -0.87
N ASP A 138 -4.57 18.96 0.10
CA ASP A 138 -3.42 19.86 0.11
C ASP A 138 -2.22 19.23 0.80
N GLY A 139 -1.04 19.79 0.54
CA GLY A 139 0.24 19.33 1.09
C GLY A 139 0.45 19.64 2.57
N LEU A 140 -0.44 20.41 3.20
CA LEU A 140 -0.32 20.83 4.61
C LEU A 140 -1.12 19.93 5.56
N THR A 141 -2.09 19.20 5.02
CA THR A 141 -2.92 18.25 5.77
C THR A 141 -2.04 17.18 6.44
N ALA A 142 -2.20 17.03 7.75
CA ALA A 142 -1.47 16.01 8.51
C ALA A 142 -1.89 14.60 8.09
N LYS A 143 -0.98 13.63 8.22
CA LYS A 143 -1.32 12.21 8.02
C LYS A 143 -2.46 11.84 9.00
N PRO A 144 -3.54 11.19 8.52
CA PRO A 144 -4.61 10.73 9.39
C PRO A 144 -4.07 9.80 10.49
N LEU A 145 -4.70 9.82 11.66
CA LEU A 145 -4.36 8.92 12.77
C LEU A 145 -4.45 7.46 12.31
N LEU A 146 -3.58 6.59 12.83
CA LEU A 146 -3.60 5.17 12.49
C LEU A 146 -4.99 4.60 12.72
N ASN A 147 -5.51 3.87 11.74
CA ASN A 147 -6.76 3.14 11.89
C ASN A 147 -6.45 1.77 12.47
N SER A 148 -6.89 1.51 13.71
CA SER A 148 -6.66 0.23 14.39
C SER A 148 -7.72 -0.84 14.09
N ASN A 149 -8.76 -0.50 13.34
CA ASN A 149 -9.86 -1.42 12.98
C ASN A 149 -9.77 -1.92 11.54
N TYR A 150 -9.26 -1.09 10.62
CA TYR A 150 -9.23 -1.37 9.19
C TYR A 150 -7.83 -1.13 8.63
N ILE A 151 -7.43 -1.96 7.67
CA ILE A 151 -6.32 -1.62 6.77
C ILE A 151 -6.69 -0.35 6.00
N ARG A 152 -5.68 0.47 5.68
CA ARG A 152 -5.87 1.73 5.00
C ARG A 152 -5.09 1.76 3.69
N LEU A 153 -5.80 2.04 2.60
CA LEU A 153 -5.21 2.21 1.28
C LEU A 153 -5.13 3.70 0.95
N TYR A 154 -3.92 4.22 0.86
CA TYR A 154 -3.65 5.58 0.41
C TYR A 154 -3.40 5.57 -1.11
N GLY A 155 -4.09 6.44 -1.83
CA GLY A 155 -3.96 6.46 -3.28
C GLY A 155 -4.75 7.56 -3.97
N HIS A 156 -4.65 7.58 -5.29
CA HIS A 156 -5.53 8.37 -6.14
C HIS A 156 -6.46 7.41 -6.90
N PRO A 157 -7.79 7.63 -6.92
CA PRO A 157 -8.75 6.67 -7.47
C PRO A 157 -8.60 6.41 -8.98
N LEU A 158 -8.03 7.38 -9.72
CA LEU A 158 -7.71 7.24 -11.15
C LEU A 158 -6.34 6.59 -11.43
N CYS A 159 -5.56 6.22 -10.40
CA CYS A 159 -4.25 5.61 -10.63
C CYS A 159 -4.42 4.10 -10.84
N PRO A 160 -4.01 3.53 -11.99
CA PRO A 160 -4.21 2.11 -12.26
C PRO A 160 -3.43 1.20 -11.31
N TYR A 161 -2.30 1.67 -10.78
CA TYR A 161 -1.54 0.96 -9.74
C TYR A 161 -2.30 0.87 -8.41
N VAL A 162 -3.06 1.90 -8.04
CA VAL A 162 -3.93 1.88 -6.86
C VAL A 162 -5.14 0.98 -7.12
N GLN A 163 -5.70 1.02 -8.32
CA GLN A 163 -6.83 0.17 -8.71
C GLN A 163 -6.51 -1.33 -8.63
N ARG A 164 -5.25 -1.75 -8.83
CA ARG A 164 -4.81 -3.14 -8.55
C ARG A 164 -5.17 -3.56 -7.12
N ALA A 165 -4.81 -2.75 -6.13
CA ALA A 165 -5.10 -3.04 -4.73
C ALA A 165 -6.61 -3.03 -4.45
N ILE A 166 -7.35 -2.07 -5.03
CA ILE A 166 -8.82 -2.01 -4.92
C ILE A 166 -9.47 -3.29 -5.45
N LEU A 167 -9.05 -3.75 -6.64
CA LEU A 167 -9.55 -4.98 -7.24
C LEU A 167 -9.29 -6.20 -6.36
N VAL A 168 -8.08 -6.33 -5.81
CA VAL A 168 -7.75 -7.43 -4.90
C VAL A 168 -8.59 -7.34 -3.63
N LEU A 169 -8.72 -6.17 -3.00
CA LEU A 169 -9.57 -5.98 -1.82
C LEU A 169 -11.03 -6.38 -2.10
N ALA A 170 -11.57 -5.99 -3.25
CA ALA A 170 -12.92 -6.37 -3.69
C ALA A 170 -13.06 -7.88 -3.92
N ALA A 171 -12.11 -8.50 -4.63
CA ALA A 171 -12.08 -9.94 -4.88
C ALA A 171 -12.01 -10.76 -3.58
N LYS A 172 -11.26 -10.24 -2.59
CA LYS A 172 -11.13 -10.82 -1.25
C LYS A 172 -12.27 -10.43 -0.30
N LYS A 173 -13.15 -9.51 -0.70
CA LYS A 173 -14.25 -8.94 0.11
C LYS A 173 -13.76 -8.34 1.44
N VAL A 174 -12.61 -7.68 1.40
CA VAL A 174 -11.99 -7.07 2.58
C VAL A 174 -12.47 -5.63 2.71
N GLU A 175 -13.05 -5.29 3.85
CA GLU A 175 -13.35 -3.90 4.19
C GLU A 175 -12.06 -3.14 4.53
N TYR A 176 -11.95 -1.92 4.03
CA TYR A 176 -10.77 -1.07 4.22
C TYR A 176 -11.17 0.40 4.26
N GLN A 177 -10.29 1.24 4.78
CA GLN A 177 -10.42 2.69 4.65
C GLN A 177 -9.62 3.19 3.46
N PHE A 178 -10.28 3.88 2.52
CA PHE A 178 -9.58 4.57 1.44
C PHE A 178 -9.19 5.99 1.87
N VAL A 179 -7.96 6.39 1.57
CA VAL A 179 -7.48 7.76 1.75
C VAL A 179 -7.03 8.32 0.40
N GLY A 180 -7.89 9.16 -0.17
CA GLY A 180 -7.64 9.86 -1.42
C GLY A 180 -6.57 10.93 -1.25
N ILE A 181 -5.50 10.87 -2.04
CA ILE A 181 -4.39 11.84 -2.03
C ILE A 181 -4.39 12.65 -3.32
N ASP A 182 -4.37 13.98 -3.20
CA ASP A 182 -4.06 14.88 -4.31
C ASP A 182 -2.56 14.80 -4.69
N LEU A 183 -2.27 14.22 -5.85
CA LEU A 183 -0.90 14.02 -6.34
C LEU A 183 -0.27 15.31 -6.92
N THR A 184 -1.02 16.41 -7.03
CA THR A 184 -0.50 17.72 -7.45
C THR A 184 0.09 18.53 -6.29
N ALA A 185 -0.35 18.24 -5.07
CA ALA A 185 0.02 18.94 -3.85
C ALA A 185 0.42 17.91 -2.77
N LYS A 186 1.50 17.17 -3.02
CA LYS A 186 1.96 16.07 -2.16
C LYS A 186 2.38 16.58 -0.78
N ASN A 187 1.96 15.88 0.27
CA ASN A 187 2.36 16.16 1.65
C ASN A 187 3.79 15.69 1.96
N ASP A 188 4.47 16.36 2.90
CA ASP A 188 5.81 15.95 3.35
C ASP A 188 5.86 14.52 3.90
N TRP A 189 4.82 14.12 4.64
CA TRP A 189 4.75 12.76 5.20
C TRP A 189 4.55 11.70 4.11
N HIS A 190 3.81 12.02 3.04
CA HIS A 190 3.60 11.13 1.89
C HIS A 190 4.92 10.97 1.11
N CYS A 191 5.63 12.08 0.91
CA CYS A 191 6.97 12.11 0.33
C CYS A 191 7.99 11.28 1.14
N GLN A 192 7.93 11.32 2.46
CA GLN A 192 8.83 10.58 3.34
C GLN A 192 8.61 9.06 3.31
N ILE A 193 7.38 8.60 3.02
CA ILE A 193 7.06 7.16 2.99
C ILE A 193 7.56 6.51 1.70
N ASN A 194 7.16 7.05 0.54
CA ASN A 194 7.46 6.43 -0.75
C ASN A 194 7.77 7.46 -1.85
N GLY A 195 8.50 8.53 -1.52
CA GLY A 195 8.85 9.58 -2.50
C GLY A 195 7.64 10.32 -3.08
N GLY A 196 6.47 10.20 -2.44
CA GLY A 196 5.24 10.81 -2.90
C GLY A 196 4.57 10.01 -4.04
N PHE A 197 4.92 8.72 -4.16
CA PHE A 197 4.23 7.76 -5.02
C PHE A 197 3.10 7.06 -4.27
N VAL A 198 2.17 6.53 -5.05
CA VAL A 198 1.06 5.69 -4.59
C VAL A 198 1.11 4.39 -5.39
N SER A 199 0.56 3.27 -4.92
CA SER A 199 -0.22 3.04 -3.69
C SER A 199 0.62 2.83 -2.43
N ILE A 200 0.03 3.11 -1.28
CA ILE A 200 0.57 2.76 0.05
C ILE A 200 -0.54 2.06 0.83
N LEU A 201 -0.25 0.92 1.42
CA LEU A 201 -1.13 0.23 2.38
C LEU A 201 -0.55 0.40 3.79
N GLU A 202 -1.40 0.72 4.75
CA GLU A 202 -1.07 0.78 6.19
C GLU A 202 -1.96 -0.20 6.94
N THR A 203 -1.35 -1.07 7.74
CA THR A 203 -2.04 -2.06 8.55
C THR A 203 -2.52 -1.49 9.89
N PRO A 204 -3.43 -2.16 10.61
CA PRO A 204 -3.90 -1.73 11.93
C PRO A 204 -2.82 -1.55 13.00
N ASP A 205 -1.68 -2.22 12.83
CA ASP A 205 -0.50 -2.13 13.68
C ASP A 205 0.57 -1.16 13.14
N GLY A 206 0.28 -0.41 12.08
CA GLY A 206 1.13 0.68 11.57
C GLY A 206 2.18 0.26 10.54
N VAL A 207 2.23 -1.01 10.16
CA VAL A 207 3.12 -1.50 9.11
C VAL A 207 2.75 -0.89 7.77
N ILE A 208 3.76 -0.41 7.05
CA ILE A 208 3.60 0.18 5.73
C ILE A 208 4.06 -0.80 4.65
N VAL A 209 3.18 -1.06 3.68
CA VAL A 209 3.46 -1.83 2.46
C VAL A 209 3.34 -0.91 1.25
N THR A 210 4.37 -0.87 0.42
CA THR A 210 4.42 -0.06 -0.81
C THR A 210 4.53 -0.96 -2.03
N GLU A 211 4.52 -0.39 -3.23
CA GLU A 211 4.51 -1.10 -4.52
C GLU A 211 3.21 -1.90 -4.77
N SER A 212 2.48 -1.54 -5.82
CA SER A 212 1.16 -2.12 -6.11
C SER A 212 1.15 -3.66 -6.13
N LEU A 213 2.15 -4.30 -6.75
CA LEU A 213 2.23 -5.76 -6.81
C LEU A 213 2.52 -6.39 -5.44
N GLN A 214 3.37 -5.76 -4.61
CA GLN A 214 3.67 -6.26 -3.26
C GLN A 214 2.48 -6.08 -2.32
N ILE A 215 1.75 -4.97 -2.44
CA ILE A 215 0.49 -4.74 -1.74
C ILE A 215 -0.52 -5.83 -2.08
N CYS A 216 -0.68 -6.16 -3.36
CA CYS A 216 -1.60 -7.21 -3.80
C CYS A 216 -1.19 -8.60 -3.29
N ASP A 217 0.11 -8.93 -3.35
CA ASP A 217 0.65 -10.15 -2.77
C ASP A 217 0.44 -10.23 -1.25
N TRP A 218 0.56 -9.09 -0.55
CA TRP A 218 0.34 -9.01 0.89
C TRP A 218 -1.13 -9.21 1.25
N ILE A 219 -2.07 -8.56 0.53
CA ILE A 219 -3.51 -8.74 0.76
C ILE A 219 -3.91 -10.21 0.53
N GLU A 220 -3.41 -10.83 -0.54
CA GLU A 220 -3.70 -12.24 -0.83
C GLU A 220 -3.13 -13.19 0.25
N ALA A 221 -1.96 -12.87 0.81
CA ALA A 221 -1.37 -13.67 1.88
C ALA A 221 -2.13 -13.50 3.21
N GLU A 222 -2.46 -12.27 3.59
CA GLU A 222 -3.11 -11.95 4.87
C GLU A 222 -4.57 -12.39 4.90
N PHE A 223 -5.29 -12.18 3.79
CA PHE A 223 -6.72 -12.48 3.66
C PHE A 223 -6.99 -13.71 2.80
N GLY A 224 -6.05 -14.64 2.71
CA GLY A 224 -6.13 -15.84 1.86
C GLY A 224 -7.39 -16.68 2.07
N ASN A 225 -7.98 -16.64 3.27
CA ASN A 225 -9.20 -17.34 3.65
C ASN A 225 -10.52 -16.58 3.33
N GLN A 226 -10.44 -15.37 2.75
CA GLN A 226 -11.60 -14.56 2.38
C GLN A 226 -11.73 -14.42 0.86
N GLY A 227 -12.98 -14.27 0.40
CA GLY A 227 -13.29 -14.09 -1.02
C GLY A 227 -12.74 -15.23 -1.88
N ILE A 228 -12.15 -14.87 -3.02
CA ILE A 228 -11.65 -15.83 -4.01
C ILE A 228 -10.14 -16.01 -3.87
N SER A 229 -9.60 -17.15 -4.30
CA SER A 229 -8.14 -17.37 -4.34
C SER A 229 -7.59 -16.79 -5.64
N LEU A 230 -6.67 -15.83 -5.55
CA LEU A 230 -6.07 -15.17 -6.72
C LEU A 230 -4.79 -15.86 -7.20
N TYR A 231 -4.22 -16.72 -6.36
CA TYR A 231 -3.23 -17.73 -6.73
C TYR A 231 -3.84 -19.13 -6.52
N PRO A 232 -4.64 -19.65 -7.47
CA PRO A 232 -5.18 -21.00 -7.36
C PRO A 232 -4.06 -22.06 -7.30
N GLU A 233 -4.38 -23.22 -6.71
CA GLU A 233 -3.47 -24.37 -6.69
C GLU A 233 -3.36 -25.05 -8.07
N GLU A 234 -4.36 -24.87 -8.93
CA GLU A 234 -4.32 -25.39 -10.30
C GLU A 234 -3.29 -24.63 -11.16
N MET A 235 -2.62 -25.35 -12.03
CA MET A 235 -1.73 -24.74 -13.02
C MET A 235 -2.56 -24.16 -14.18
N PRO A 236 -2.09 -23.08 -14.83
CA PRO A 236 -2.69 -22.63 -16.08
C PRO A 236 -2.56 -23.70 -17.15
N ASP A 237 -3.40 -23.62 -18.20
CA ASP A 237 -3.31 -24.55 -19.31
C ASP A 237 -1.94 -24.44 -19.97
N SER A 238 -1.34 -25.58 -20.34
CA SER A 238 0.04 -25.66 -20.81
C SER A 238 0.35 -24.76 -22.02
N LYS A 239 -0.65 -24.46 -22.86
CA LYS A 239 -0.52 -23.56 -24.02
C LYS A 239 -0.34 -22.07 -23.64
N TYR A 240 -0.70 -21.69 -22.41
CA TYR A 240 -0.58 -20.34 -21.88
C TYR A 240 0.59 -20.18 -20.92
N LEU A 241 1.49 -21.17 -20.83
CA LEU A 241 2.69 -21.02 -20.02
C LEU A 241 3.56 -19.87 -20.55
N PRO A 242 4.03 -18.96 -19.67
CA PRO A 242 4.97 -17.91 -20.03
C PRO A 242 6.24 -18.46 -20.68
N LYS A 243 6.84 -17.67 -21.57
CA LYS A 243 8.11 -17.97 -22.24
C LYS A 243 9.23 -18.22 -21.23
N ALA A 244 9.17 -17.60 -20.05
CA ALA A 244 10.11 -17.82 -18.96
C ALA A 244 10.22 -19.29 -18.52
N PHE A 245 9.23 -20.13 -18.83
CA PHE A 245 9.20 -21.57 -18.52
C PHE A 245 9.42 -22.48 -19.73
N SER A 246 9.97 -21.95 -20.84
CA SER A 246 10.37 -22.77 -21.99
C SER A 246 11.50 -23.76 -21.66
N GLU A 247 11.78 -24.68 -22.58
CA GLU A 247 12.80 -25.73 -22.44
C GLU A 247 14.15 -25.15 -21.95
N GLY A 248 14.68 -25.70 -20.85
CA GLY A 248 15.90 -25.23 -20.19
C GLY A 248 15.71 -24.20 -19.07
N SER A 249 14.48 -23.82 -18.73
CA SER A 249 14.20 -22.94 -17.59
C SER A 249 14.62 -23.57 -16.25
N THR A 250 15.25 -22.76 -15.39
CA THR A 250 15.62 -23.12 -14.01
C THR A 250 14.61 -22.62 -12.98
N LEU A 251 13.56 -21.91 -13.42
CA LEU A 251 12.53 -21.38 -12.53
C LEU A 251 11.65 -22.51 -12.01
N GLU A 252 11.32 -22.44 -10.73
CA GLU A 252 10.38 -23.38 -10.12
C GLU A 252 8.96 -23.12 -10.65
N GLN A 253 8.39 -24.11 -11.32
CA GLN A 253 7.06 -24.06 -11.94
C GLN A 253 5.94 -24.30 -10.92
N THR A 254 5.82 -23.41 -9.94
CA THR A 254 4.65 -23.37 -9.05
C THR A 254 3.54 -22.51 -9.67
N PRO A 255 2.25 -22.75 -9.36
CA PRO A 255 1.14 -21.94 -9.88
C PRO A 255 1.35 -20.43 -9.64
N LYS A 256 1.80 -20.06 -8.45
CA LYS A 256 2.12 -18.68 -8.08
C LYS A 256 3.23 -18.07 -8.94
N ASN A 257 4.33 -18.79 -9.16
CA ASN A 257 5.43 -18.28 -9.98
C ASN A 257 5.01 -18.13 -11.44
N VAL A 258 4.22 -19.08 -11.95
CA VAL A 258 3.69 -18.99 -13.32
C VAL A 258 2.77 -17.78 -13.48
N LEU A 259 1.84 -17.55 -12.55
CA LEU A 259 0.98 -16.37 -12.56
C LEU A 259 1.78 -15.07 -12.47
N LYS A 260 2.86 -15.02 -11.69
CA LYS A 260 3.74 -13.84 -11.63
C LYS A 260 4.43 -13.54 -12.95
N GLU A 261 4.88 -14.57 -13.67
CA GLU A 261 5.46 -14.37 -15.00
C GLU A 261 4.37 -14.01 -16.03
N LEU A 262 3.15 -14.55 -15.92
CA LEU A 262 2.01 -14.11 -16.73
C LEU A 262 1.72 -12.62 -16.51
N VAL A 263 1.67 -12.15 -15.26
CA VAL A 263 1.49 -10.73 -14.93
C VAL A 263 2.55 -9.88 -15.64
N LYS A 264 3.82 -10.30 -15.62
CA LYS A 264 4.91 -9.57 -16.28
C LYS A 264 4.71 -9.53 -17.80
N GLU A 265 4.51 -10.68 -18.44
CA GLU A 265 4.37 -10.76 -19.89
C GLU A 265 3.18 -9.95 -20.40
N TRP A 266 2.04 -10.01 -19.70
CA TRP A 266 0.85 -9.23 -20.01
C TRP A 266 1.04 -7.74 -19.73
N PHE A 267 1.69 -7.39 -18.61
CA PHE A 267 1.96 -6.00 -18.28
C PHE A 267 2.86 -5.35 -19.32
N GLU A 268 3.87 -6.04 -19.85
CA GLU A 268 4.71 -5.53 -20.94
C GLU A 268 3.90 -5.12 -22.18
N LYS A 269 2.80 -5.82 -22.49
CA LYS A 269 1.94 -5.54 -23.64
C LYS A 269 1.15 -4.25 -23.46
N VAL A 270 0.58 -4.07 -22.28
CA VAL A 270 -0.17 -2.84 -21.97
C VAL A 270 0.74 -1.67 -21.58
N PHE A 271 2.00 -1.93 -21.23
CA PHE A 271 2.98 -0.88 -20.92
C PHE A 271 3.24 0.05 -22.10
N MET A 272 3.11 -0.43 -23.35
CA MET A 272 3.21 0.43 -24.53
C MET A 272 2.13 1.50 -24.57
N PHE A 273 0.90 1.18 -24.18
CA PHE A 273 -0.18 2.17 -24.05
C PHE A 273 0.22 3.27 -23.07
N ILE A 274 0.77 2.91 -21.90
CA ILE A 274 1.23 3.88 -20.90
C ILE A 274 2.31 4.80 -21.49
N LYS A 275 3.31 4.24 -22.17
CA LYS A 275 4.37 5.01 -22.84
C LYS A 275 3.81 6.01 -23.85
N ILE A 276 2.85 5.58 -24.66
CA ILE A 276 2.12 6.46 -25.58
C ILE A 276 1.44 7.58 -24.79
N MET A 277 0.74 7.31 -23.69
CA MET A 277 0.02 8.38 -22.99
C MET A 277 0.94 9.44 -22.36
N VAL A 278 2.14 9.06 -21.90
CA VAL A 278 2.98 9.96 -21.08
C VAL A 278 4.21 10.50 -21.81
N ASN A 279 4.63 9.90 -22.92
CA ASN A 279 5.85 10.31 -23.64
C ASN A 279 5.53 10.68 -25.10
N LYS A 280 5.96 11.88 -25.51
CA LYS A 280 5.71 12.40 -26.87
C LYS A 280 6.34 11.55 -27.98
N GLU A 281 7.55 11.03 -27.77
CA GLU A 281 8.24 10.23 -28.79
C GLU A 281 7.51 8.92 -29.07
N PHE A 282 7.00 8.26 -28.02
CA PHE A 282 6.19 7.06 -28.15
C PHE A 282 4.79 7.35 -28.73
N ARG A 283 4.22 8.55 -28.55
CA ARG A 283 2.95 8.92 -29.22
C ARG A 283 3.05 8.88 -30.73
N ASP A 284 4.16 9.35 -31.26
CA ASP A 284 4.31 9.49 -32.70
C ASP A 284 4.63 8.15 -33.39
N ASN A 285 5.22 7.18 -32.65
CA ASN A 285 5.76 5.96 -33.25
C ASN A 285 5.33 4.63 -32.59
N GLY A 286 4.77 4.66 -31.37
CA GLY A 286 4.51 3.45 -30.56
C GLY A 286 3.22 2.71 -30.90
N VAL A 287 2.34 3.30 -31.72
CA VAL A 287 1.01 2.74 -32.01
C VAL A 287 1.08 1.38 -32.70
N GLN A 288 2.05 1.16 -33.60
CA GLN A 288 2.22 -0.15 -34.26
C GLN A 288 2.67 -1.25 -33.29
N GLU A 289 3.50 -0.90 -32.31
CA GLU A 289 3.90 -1.83 -31.26
C GLU A 289 2.70 -2.15 -30.34
N TYR A 290 1.86 -1.14 -30.06
CA TYR A 290 0.63 -1.35 -29.30
C TYR A 290 -0.38 -2.23 -30.03
N LEU A 291 -0.55 -2.09 -31.34
CA LEU A 291 -1.40 -2.98 -32.14
C LEU A 291 -0.91 -4.43 -32.07
N SER A 292 0.40 -4.65 -32.27
CA SER A 292 1.00 -5.97 -32.10
C SER A 292 0.76 -6.55 -30.70
N ALA A 293 0.77 -5.70 -29.68
CA ALA A 293 0.51 -6.08 -28.30
C ALA A 293 -0.96 -6.50 -28.05
N LEU A 294 -1.92 -5.81 -28.69
CA LEU A 294 -3.34 -6.16 -28.66
C LEU A 294 -3.64 -7.46 -29.42
N GLU A 295 -3.04 -7.65 -30.61
CA GLU A 295 -3.13 -8.90 -31.36
C GLU A 295 -2.54 -10.08 -30.57
N TRP A 296 -1.43 -9.85 -29.88
CA TRP A 296 -0.86 -10.85 -28.98
C TRP A 296 -1.83 -11.20 -27.85
N ALA A 297 -2.46 -10.21 -27.20
CA ALA A 297 -3.41 -10.44 -26.12
C ALA A 297 -4.62 -11.26 -26.60
N GLU A 298 -5.16 -10.94 -27.78
CA GLU A 298 -6.26 -11.70 -28.41
C GLU A 298 -5.89 -13.17 -28.68
N GLN A 299 -4.64 -13.43 -29.09
CA GLN A 299 -4.15 -14.79 -29.31
C GLN A 299 -3.90 -15.57 -28.00
N HIS A 300 -3.59 -14.87 -26.92
CA HIS A 300 -3.22 -15.46 -25.63
C HIS A 300 -4.39 -15.50 -24.62
N LEU A 301 -5.58 -15.05 -25.04
CA LEU A 301 -6.81 -15.29 -24.30
C LEU A 301 -7.48 -16.60 -24.73
N PRO A 302 -8.13 -17.30 -23.79
CA PRO A 302 -8.94 -18.47 -24.10
C PRO A 302 -10.18 -18.15 -24.94
N ASP A 303 -10.50 -19.06 -25.86
CA ASP A 303 -11.81 -19.13 -26.53
C ASP A 303 -12.85 -19.92 -25.72
N ASP A 304 -12.42 -20.54 -24.61
CA ASP A 304 -13.27 -21.38 -23.77
C ASP A 304 -14.11 -20.51 -22.83
N PRO A 305 -15.45 -20.49 -22.97
CA PRO A 305 -16.31 -19.70 -22.11
C PRO A 305 -16.32 -20.20 -20.65
N GLU A 306 -15.95 -21.45 -20.38
CA GLU A 306 -15.84 -21.99 -19.02
C GLU A 306 -14.50 -21.64 -18.37
N ARG A 307 -13.50 -21.24 -19.16
CA ARG A 307 -12.15 -20.88 -18.72
C ARG A 307 -11.66 -19.59 -19.38
N PRO A 308 -12.38 -18.45 -19.25
CA PRO A 308 -12.15 -17.27 -20.08
C PRO A 308 -10.98 -16.37 -19.62
N PHE A 309 -10.35 -16.67 -18.49
CA PHE A 309 -9.36 -15.80 -17.84
C PHE A 309 -7.92 -16.09 -18.27
N ILE A 310 -7.01 -15.14 -18.04
CA ILE A 310 -5.61 -15.24 -18.45
C ILE A 310 -4.97 -16.51 -17.87
N GLY A 311 -4.41 -17.36 -18.74
CA GLY A 311 -3.87 -18.66 -18.32
C GLY A 311 -4.87 -19.82 -18.45
N GLY A 312 -6.10 -19.55 -18.90
CA GLY A 312 -7.14 -20.56 -19.05
C GLY A 312 -7.76 -20.95 -17.72
N PHE A 313 -8.00 -20.01 -16.81
CA PHE A 313 -8.69 -20.32 -15.55
C PHE A 313 -10.20 -20.10 -15.67
N SER A 314 -10.97 -20.85 -14.87
CA SER A 314 -12.43 -20.69 -14.75
C SER A 314 -12.85 -19.48 -13.91
N GLN A 315 -11.91 -18.93 -13.15
CA GLN A 315 -12.08 -17.78 -12.28
C GLN A 315 -10.94 -16.79 -12.49
N GLU A 316 -11.18 -15.51 -12.28
CA GLU A 316 -10.15 -14.49 -12.41
C GLU A 316 -9.05 -14.65 -11.36
N THR A 317 -7.83 -14.34 -11.75
CA THR A 317 -6.62 -14.53 -10.95
C THR A 317 -5.86 -13.22 -10.76
N MET A 318 -4.73 -13.30 -10.06
CA MET A 318 -3.79 -12.17 -9.99
C MET A 318 -3.34 -11.72 -11.39
N ALA A 319 -3.25 -12.62 -12.38
CA ALA A 319 -2.87 -12.22 -13.74
C ALA A 319 -3.88 -11.24 -14.36
N ASP A 320 -5.17 -11.50 -14.18
CA ASP A 320 -6.26 -10.67 -14.68
C ASP A 320 -6.31 -9.31 -13.98
N LEU A 321 -6.38 -9.33 -12.64
CA LEU A 321 -6.58 -8.11 -11.85
C LEU A 321 -5.39 -7.14 -11.93
N MET A 322 -4.17 -7.65 -12.17
CA MET A 322 -2.99 -6.79 -12.27
C MET A 322 -2.87 -6.04 -13.60
N VAL A 323 -3.60 -6.44 -14.64
CA VAL A 323 -3.55 -5.80 -15.96
C VAL A 323 -4.86 -5.13 -16.37
N LEU A 324 -5.98 -5.54 -15.78
CA LEU A 324 -7.30 -4.95 -16.02
C LEU A 324 -7.34 -3.41 -15.94
N PRO A 325 -6.77 -2.73 -14.92
CA PRO A 325 -6.81 -1.27 -14.84
C PRO A 325 -6.26 -0.57 -16.09
N PHE A 326 -5.21 -1.13 -16.69
CA PHE A 326 -4.54 -0.52 -17.84
C PHE A 326 -5.31 -0.74 -19.15
N PHE A 327 -5.95 -1.90 -19.31
CA PHE A 327 -6.88 -2.11 -20.43
C PHE A 327 -8.11 -1.21 -20.29
N ARG A 328 -8.63 -1.07 -19.07
CA ARG A 328 -9.75 -0.17 -18.77
C ARG A 328 -9.45 1.29 -19.09
N ASP A 329 -8.23 1.74 -18.81
CA ASP A 329 -7.73 3.06 -19.21
C ASP A 329 -7.63 3.18 -20.73
N ALA A 330 -7.13 2.15 -21.43
CA ALA A 330 -7.08 2.15 -22.89
C ALA A 330 -8.46 2.23 -23.55
N PHE A 331 -9.43 1.46 -23.04
CA PHE A 331 -10.82 1.53 -23.47
C PHE A 331 -11.46 2.90 -23.26
N ALA A 332 -11.14 3.57 -22.15
CA ALA A 332 -11.66 4.91 -21.89
C ALA A 332 -11.21 5.93 -22.94
N ILE A 333 -9.96 5.82 -23.42
CA ILE A 333 -9.39 6.71 -24.42
C ILE A 333 -10.08 6.54 -25.79
N GLU A 334 -10.61 5.36 -26.10
CA GLU A 334 -11.34 5.10 -27.35
C GLU A 334 -12.53 6.01 -27.60
N HIS A 335 -13.15 6.48 -26.52
CA HIS A 335 -14.34 7.32 -26.57
C HIS A 335 -14.00 8.83 -26.50
N THR A 336 -12.78 9.20 -26.88
CA THR A 336 -12.29 10.60 -26.88
C THR A 336 -11.67 10.99 -28.22
N GLU A 337 -11.39 12.27 -28.45
CA GLU A 337 -10.71 12.71 -29.69
C GLU A 337 -9.26 12.20 -29.80
N LEU A 338 -8.69 11.68 -28.70
CA LEU A 338 -7.37 11.03 -28.72
C LEU A 338 -7.39 9.74 -29.55
N LYS A 339 -8.55 9.10 -29.68
CA LYS A 339 -8.75 7.94 -30.54
C LYS A 339 -8.40 8.27 -31.99
N GLU A 340 -9.07 9.27 -32.57
CA GLU A 340 -8.84 9.69 -33.96
C GLU A 340 -7.42 10.20 -34.20
N LYS A 341 -6.81 10.79 -33.15
CA LYS A 341 -5.50 11.42 -33.26
C LYS A 341 -4.32 10.45 -33.15
N TYR A 342 -4.42 9.45 -32.29
CA TYR A 342 -3.29 8.57 -31.93
C TYR A 342 -3.60 7.09 -32.05
N PHE A 343 -4.86 6.67 -32.04
CA PHE A 343 -5.26 5.26 -32.00
C PHE A 343 -6.26 4.92 -33.12
N ASP A 344 -6.21 5.66 -34.24
CA ASP A 344 -7.13 5.55 -35.39
C ASP A 344 -7.15 4.13 -35.99
N LYS A 345 -6.02 3.43 -35.91
CA LYS A 345 -5.85 2.06 -36.40
C LYS A 345 -6.24 0.97 -35.40
N VAL A 346 -6.46 1.31 -34.14
CA VAL A 346 -6.90 0.33 -33.14
C VAL A 346 -8.36 0.01 -33.42
N ASP A 347 -8.74 -1.27 -33.45
CA ASP A 347 -10.14 -1.69 -33.60
C ASP A 347 -10.41 -2.84 -32.63
N PHE A 348 -10.99 -2.52 -31.47
CA PHE A 348 -11.32 -3.56 -30.50
C PHE A 348 -12.49 -4.45 -30.92
N SER A 349 -13.30 -4.05 -31.91
CA SER A 349 -14.33 -4.94 -32.46
C SER A 349 -13.71 -6.15 -33.18
N ALA A 350 -12.46 -6.04 -33.61
CA ALA A 350 -11.65 -7.12 -34.16
C ALA A 350 -10.95 -7.98 -33.10
N LEU A 351 -11.15 -7.70 -31.80
CA LEU A 351 -10.52 -8.40 -30.67
C LEU A 351 -11.59 -9.03 -29.74
N PRO A 352 -12.40 -9.97 -30.24
CA PRO A 352 -13.56 -10.48 -29.51
C PRO A 352 -13.22 -11.19 -28.20
N LYS A 353 -12.09 -11.90 -28.09
CA LYS A 353 -11.70 -12.53 -26.82
C LYS A 353 -11.29 -11.50 -25.78
N LEU A 354 -10.50 -10.51 -26.18
CA LEU A 354 -10.12 -9.41 -25.31
C LEU A 354 -11.34 -8.64 -24.81
N MET A 355 -12.30 -8.37 -25.70
CA MET A 355 -13.56 -7.71 -25.33
C MET A 355 -14.40 -8.55 -24.37
N ASN A 356 -14.51 -9.86 -24.61
CA ASN A 356 -15.23 -10.75 -23.71
C ASN A 356 -14.58 -10.80 -22.32
N TRP A 357 -13.26 -11.00 -22.25
CA TRP A 357 -12.49 -10.96 -21.01
C TRP A 357 -12.67 -9.64 -20.26
N TYR A 358 -12.57 -8.51 -20.97
CA TYR A 358 -12.74 -7.18 -20.40
C TYR A 358 -14.15 -7.00 -19.83
N SER A 359 -15.20 -7.34 -20.59
CA SER A 359 -16.58 -7.20 -20.15
C SER A 359 -16.89 -8.05 -18.91
N LEU A 360 -16.42 -9.29 -18.85
CA LEU A 360 -16.60 -10.16 -17.67
C LEU A 360 -16.05 -9.52 -16.39
N LEU A 361 -14.88 -8.88 -16.48
CA LEU A 361 -14.22 -8.24 -15.34
C LEU A 361 -14.81 -6.85 -15.03
N GLU A 362 -15.11 -6.04 -16.04
CA GLU A 362 -15.74 -4.74 -15.87
C GLU A 362 -17.11 -4.90 -15.21
N ASP A 363 -17.96 -5.81 -15.70
CA ASP A 363 -19.29 -6.05 -15.11
C ASP A 363 -19.20 -6.46 -13.63
N LYS A 364 -18.14 -7.18 -13.26
CA LYS A 364 -17.90 -7.63 -11.88
C LYS A 364 -17.39 -6.53 -10.96
N TYR A 365 -16.44 -5.71 -11.43
CA TYR A 365 -15.67 -4.80 -10.57
C TYR A 365 -15.94 -3.32 -10.78
N ARG A 366 -16.76 -2.94 -11.78
CA ARG A 366 -17.00 -1.53 -12.15
C ARG A 366 -17.42 -0.63 -10.99
N VAL A 367 -18.20 -1.14 -10.04
CA VAL A 367 -18.71 -0.33 -8.91
C VAL A 367 -17.63 0.03 -7.90
N GLU A 368 -16.54 -0.73 -7.86
CA GLU A 368 -15.40 -0.52 -6.97
C GLU A 368 -14.40 0.50 -7.53
N LEU A 369 -14.45 0.70 -8.86
CA LEU A 369 -13.49 1.53 -9.57
C LEU A 369 -14.09 2.89 -9.95
N ALA A 370 -13.27 3.93 -9.85
CA ALA A 370 -13.66 5.24 -10.33
C ALA A 370 -13.98 5.23 -11.84
N ASP A 371 -14.90 6.10 -12.26
CA ASP A 371 -15.30 6.25 -13.66
C ASP A 371 -14.08 6.55 -14.55
N ASN A 372 -13.81 5.66 -15.49
CA ASN A 372 -12.66 5.75 -16.39
C ASN A 372 -12.76 6.92 -17.38
N ARG A 373 -13.94 7.54 -17.56
CA ARG A 373 -14.05 8.82 -18.30
C ARG A 373 -13.26 9.94 -17.64
N ALA A 374 -13.20 9.96 -16.30
CA ALA A 374 -12.40 10.96 -15.58
C ALA A 374 -10.89 10.77 -15.84
N PHE A 375 -10.43 9.52 -15.99
CA PHE A 375 -9.07 9.22 -16.40
C PHE A 375 -8.79 9.76 -17.82
N ALA A 376 -9.69 9.53 -18.76
CA ALA A 376 -9.54 9.98 -20.14
C ALA A 376 -9.45 11.51 -20.25
N GLU A 377 -10.32 12.24 -19.55
CA GLU A 377 -10.30 13.70 -19.48
C GLU A 377 -9.01 14.26 -18.87
N LEU A 378 -8.53 13.64 -17.78
CA LEU A 378 -7.28 14.04 -17.14
C LEU A 378 -6.08 13.80 -18.08
N THR A 379 -6.09 12.67 -18.78
CA THR A 379 -5.04 12.32 -19.73
C THR A 379 -4.99 13.27 -20.91
N LYS A 380 -6.15 13.66 -21.46
CA LYS A 380 -6.25 14.72 -22.48
C LYS A 380 -5.60 16.02 -22.00
N LYS A 381 -5.96 16.49 -20.80
CA LYS A 381 -5.38 17.71 -20.21
C LYS A 381 -3.86 17.63 -20.03
N ASN A 382 -3.34 16.48 -19.60
CA ASN A 382 -1.90 16.26 -19.44
C ASN A 382 -1.16 16.30 -20.80
N ILE A 383 -1.76 15.72 -21.85
CA ILE A 383 -1.24 15.74 -23.21
C ILE A 383 -1.19 17.17 -23.76
N GLU A 384 -2.27 17.94 -23.61
CA GLU A 384 -2.38 19.34 -24.06
C GLU A 384 -1.41 20.27 -23.32
N ALA A 385 -1.15 19.99 -22.03
CA ALA A 385 -0.22 20.76 -21.21
C ALA A 385 1.27 20.45 -21.46
N ASN A 386 1.61 19.53 -22.39
CA ASN A 386 2.98 19.03 -22.64
C ASN A 386 3.69 18.48 -21.38
N GLY A 387 2.94 17.87 -20.46
CA GLY A 387 3.50 17.23 -19.27
C GLY A 387 2.43 16.95 -18.21
N PRO A 388 2.61 15.93 -17.34
CA PRO A 388 1.60 15.58 -16.35
C PRO A 388 1.48 16.67 -15.28
N LYS A 389 0.31 17.31 -15.20
CA LYS A 389 -0.05 18.11 -14.02
C LYS A 389 -0.41 17.22 -12.83
N VAL A 390 -0.95 16.03 -13.11
CA VAL A 390 -1.22 14.95 -12.14
C VAL A 390 -0.41 13.72 -12.53
N GLN A 391 0.45 13.22 -11.64
CA GLN A 391 1.38 12.11 -11.91
C GLN A 391 0.74 10.74 -11.57
N LEU A 392 -0.11 10.22 -12.44
CA LEU A 392 -0.73 8.88 -12.24
C LEU A 392 0.18 7.69 -12.59
N PHE A 393 1.25 7.92 -13.37
CA PHE A 393 2.07 6.89 -14.01
C PHE A 393 3.59 7.00 -13.71
N TYR A 394 3.99 7.76 -12.70
CA TYR A 394 5.42 8.06 -12.42
C TYR A 394 5.95 7.21 -11.25
N PRO A 395 7.24 6.80 -11.20
CA PRO A 395 8.33 7.06 -12.13
C PRO A 395 8.57 5.87 -13.07
N LEU A 396 8.08 5.94 -14.31
CA LEU A 396 8.34 4.90 -15.32
C LEU A 396 9.44 5.33 -16.31
N PHE A 397 10.41 6.12 -15.86
CA PHE A 397 11.58 6.54 -16.66
C PHE A 397 12.88 6.46 -15.87
#